data_AF-A0A9P0K8R1-F1
#
_entry.id   AF-A0A9P0K8R1-F1
#
_cell.length_a   1.000
_cell.length_b   1.000
_cell.length_c   1.000
_cell.angle_alpha   90.00
_cell.angle_beta   90.00
_cell.angle_gamma   90.00
#
_symmetry.space_group_name_H-M   'P 1'
#
loop_
_entity.id
_entity.type
_entity.pdbx_description
1 polymer ?
#
loop_
_entity_poly.entity_id
_entity_poly.type
_entity_poly.pdbx_seq_one_letter_code
_entity_poly.pdbx_strand_id
1 'polypeptide(L)'
;MWKSLFTAVSKAPVLQTTDILNQQLRTTFILRRKTPPLLHKQGRKPKTLRSRHYIYELVKDTDVEKQADIDVILTSYVEGLGNAGDKVSVRPTFAYNKLLLPGLAVYASPENVEKYSNLTNDSEKIRYSSKNAFYHNKHLCALCGALHLGL
;
A
#
# COMPACT_ATOMS: atom_id res chain seq x y z
N MET A 1 -51.18 -15.96 35.16
CA MET A 1 -50.19 -16.84 34.52
C MET A 1 -49.34 -16.00 33.56
N TRP A 2 -48.15 -15.59 33.99
CA TRP A 2 -47.23 -14.74 33.23
C TRP A 2 -46.30 -15.60 32.38
N LYS A 3 -46.25 -15.35 31.07
CA LYS A 3 -45.25 -15.92 30.18
C LYS A 3 -44.11 -14.91 30.05
N SER A 4 -42.96 -15.25 30.61
CA SER A 4 -41.72 -14.50 30.52
C SER A 4 -41.23 -14.44 29.07
N LEU A 5 -41.10 -13.23 28.54
CA LEU A 5 -40.35 -12.92 27.33
C LEU A 5 -38.86 -13.07 27.63
N PHE A 6 -38.29 -14.24 27.35
CA PHE A 6 -36.84 -14.37 27.28
C PHE A 6 -36.39 -13.88 25.90
N THR A 7 -35.99 -12.61 25.85
CA THR A 7 -35.27 -12.01 24.73
C THR A 7 -33.93 -12.74 24.60
N ALA A 8 -33.78 -13.52 23.52
CA ALA A 8 -32.51 -14.14 23.19
C ALA A 8 -31.51 -13.04 22.82
N VAL A 9 -30.63 -12.68 23.76
CA VAL A 9 -29.42 -11.92 23.46
C VAL A 9 -28.55 -12.85 22.62
N SER A 10 -28.53 -12.61 21.31
CA SER A 10 -27.55 -13.24 20.43
C SER A 10 -26.17 -12.81 20.93
N LYS A 11 -25.42 -13.77 21.48
CA LYS A 11 -23.99 -13.58 21.74
C LYS A 11 -23.34 -13.36 20.39
N ALA A 12 -23.10 -12.11 20.03
CA ALA A 12 -22.33 -11.76 18.85
C ALA A 12 -20.92 -12.38 19.01
N PRO A 13 -20.45 -13.22 18.07
CA PRO A 13 -19.12 -13.81 18.12
C PRO A 13 -18.13 -12.76 17.63
N VAL A 14 -17.91 -11.69 18.38
CA VAL A 14 -17.05 -10.60 17.89
C VAL A 14 -15.58 -10.90 18.12
N LEU A 15 -15.20 -11.80 19.06
CA LEU A 15 -13.81 -12.18 19.29
C LEU A 15 -13.72 -13.61 19.84
N GLN A 16 -13.62 -14.63 18.97
CA GLN A 16 -13.22 -15.98 19.37
C GLN A 16 -11.70 -16.15 19.14
N THR A 17 -11.00 -16.78 20.07
CA THR A 17 -9.53 -16.97 20.00
C THR A 17 -9.08 -17.83 18.82
N THR A 18 -9.99 -18.60 18.22
CA THR A 18 -9.79 -19.39 17.00
C THR A 18 -9.46 -18.55 15.78
N ASP A 19 -9.85 -17.28 15.77
CA ASP A 19 -9.65 -16.39 14.63
C ASP A 19 -8.20 -15.92 14.51
N ILE A 20 -7.43 -15.98 15.61
CA ILE A 20 -6.02 -15.60 15.68
C ILE A 20 -5.15 -16.61 14.90
N LEU A 21 -5.51 -17.90 14.92
CA LEU A 21 -4.78 -18.93 14.17
C LEU A 21 -5.14 -18.95 12.67
N ASN A 22 -6.25 -18.32 12.31
CA ASN A 22 -6.67 -18.14 10.92
C ASN A 22 -6.16 -16.82 10.33
N GLN A 23 -5.31 -16.10 11.08
CA GLN A 23 -4.68 -14.89 10.58
C GLN A 23 -3.74 -15.27 9.44
N GLN A 24 -4.06 -14.80 8.24
CA GLN A 24 -3.26 -15.02 7.05
C GLN A 24 -1.84 -14.48 7.30
N LEU A 25 -0.87 -15.39 7.43
CA LEU A 25 0.54 -15.04 7.44
C LEU A 25 0.86 -14.39 6.10
N ARG A 26 1.55 -13.25 6.11
CA ARG A 26 1.90 -12.48 4.89
C ARG A 26 3.02 -13.12 4.05
N THR A 27 3.31 -14.39 4.26
CA THR A 27 4.40 -15.11 3.59
C THR A 27 3.84 -15.91 2.42
N THR A 28 4.31 -15.65 1.18
CA THR A 28 3.89 -16.42 0.00
C THR A 28 5.06 -17.16 -0.64
N PHE A 29 4.98 -18.49 -0.67
CA PHE A 29 5.99 -19.35 -1.27
C PHE A 29 5.50 -19.91 -2.60
N ILE A 30 6.30 -19.75 -3.65
CA ILE A 30 6.04 -20.37 -4.94
C ILE A 30 6.69 -21.75 -4.94
N LEU A 31 5.84 -22.77 -5.02
CA LEU A 31 6.22 -24.17 -4.94
C LEU A 31 6.02 -24.88 -6.27
N ARG A 32 6.93 -25.79 -6.60
CA ARG A 32 6.77 -26.73 -7.72
C ARG A 32 6.53 -28.13 -7.17
N ARG A 33 5.62 -28.88 -7.80
CA ARG A 33 5.45 -30.30 -7.47
C ARG A 33 6.67 -31.09 -7.95
N LYS A 34 7.26 -31.88 -7.07
CA LYS A 34 8.38 -32.79 -7.40
C LYS A 34 7.96 -33.82 -8.44
N THR A 35 6.76 -34.39 -8.29
CA THR A 35 6.15 -35.31 -9.27
C THR A 35 4.89 -34.66 -9.84
N PRO A 36 4.90 -34.19 -11.10
CA PRO A 36 3.73 -33.59 -11.72
C PRO A 36 2.65 -34.65 -12.01
N PRO A 37 1.36 -34.30 -11.87
CA PRO A 37 0.29 -35.19 -12.30
C PRO A 37 0.25 -35.28 -13.84
N LEU A 38 -0.25 -36.40 -14.36
CA LEU A 38 -0.46 -36.59 -15.79
C LEU A 38 -1.60 -35.68 -16.31
N LEU A 39 -1.47 -35.22 -17.55
CA LEU A 39 -2.47 -34.38 -18.20
C LEU A 39 -3.81 -35.13 -18.37
N HIS A 40 -4.89 -34.42 -18.11
CA HIS A 40 -6.25 -34.93 -18.32
C HIS A 40 -6.80 -34.51 -19.68
N LYS A 41 -7.77 -35.28 -20.17
CA LYS A 41 -8.52 -34.93 -21.38
C LYS A 41 -9.33 -33.65 -21.13
N GLN A 42 -9.40 -32.79 -22.14
CA GLN A 42 -10.20 -31.55 -22.08
C GLN A 42 -11.68 -31.87 -21.80
N GLY A 43 -12.34 -31.04 -20.99
CA GLY A 43 -13.76 -31.18 -20.64
C GLY A 43 -14.13 -32.36 -19.73
N ARG A 44 -13.15 -33.15 -19.26
CA ARG A 44 -13.39 -34.23 -18.29
C ARG A 44 -12.93 -33.79 -16.90
N LYS A 45 -13.58 -34.31 -15.86
CA LYS A 45 -13.16 -34.08 -14.46
C LYS A 45 -11.71 -34.56 -14.29
N PRO A 46 -10.82 -33.76 -13.67
CA PRO A 46 -9.46 -34.18 -13.40
C PRO A 46 -9.46 -35.40 -12.47
N LYS A 47 -8.50 -36.31 -12.66
CA LYS A 47 -8.31 -37.42 -11.72
C LYS A 47 -7.85 -36.87 -10.37
N THR A 48 -8.19 -37.60 -9.32
CA THR A 48 -7.73 -37.30 -7.97
C THR A 48 -6.20 -37.39 -7.89
N LEU A 49 -5.60 -36.47 -7.15
CA LEU A 49 -4.16 -36.46 -6.92
C LEU A 49 -3.80 -37.58 -5.95
N ARG A 50 -2.64 -38.20 -6.17
CA ARG A 50 -2.06 -39.19 -5.26
C ARG A 50 -1.12 -38.51 -4.27
N SER A 51 -0.83 -39.16 -3.16
CA SER A 51 0.06 -38.64 -2.10
C SER A 51 1.41 -38.14 -2.63
N ARG A 52 1.99 -38.83 -3.63
CA ARG A 52 3.25 -38.43 -4.28
C ARG A 52 3.23 -37.04 -4.94
N HIS A 53 2.04 -36.54 -5.33
CA HIS A 53 1.90 -35.23 -5.99
C HIS A 53 1.84 -34.06 -4.99
N TYR A 54 1.71 -34.34 -3.69
CA TYR A 54 1.72 -33.33 -2.63
C TYR A 54 3.13 -33.06 -2.09
N ILE A 55 4.16 -33.66 -2.70
CA ILE A 55 5.56 -33.36 -2.40
C ILE A 55 5.96 -32.15 -3.23
N TYR A 56 6.35 -31.08 -2.54
CA TYR A 56 6.69 -29.79 -3.12
C TYR A 56 8.16 -29.46 -2.94
N GLU A 57 8.71 -28.74 -3.90
CA GLU A 57 10.04 -28.14 -3.88
C GLU A 57 9.87 -26.62 -3.93
N LEU A 58 10.64 -25.91 -3.10
CA LEU A 58 10.64 -24.45 -3.07
C LEU A 58 11.30 -23.91 -4.34
N VAL A 59 10.59 -23.07 -5.10
CA VAL A 59 11.13 -22.42 -6.30
C VAL A 59 11.55 -20.99 -6.00
N LYS A 60 10.67 -20.24 -5.34
CA LYS A 60 10.85 -18.82 -5.13
C LYS A 60 10.15 -18.39 -3.85
N ASP A 61 10.88 -17.61 -3.08
CA ASP A 61 10.39 -16.97 -1.87
C ASP A 61 10.09 -15.50 -2.21
N THR A 62 8.86 -15.06 -1.97
CA THR A 62 8.46 -13.67 -2.27
C THR A 62 8.89 -12.70 -1.19
N ASP A 63 9.19 -13.16 0.02
CA ASP A 63 9.50 -12.30 1.15
C ASP A 63 10.94 -11.75 1.09
N VAL A 64 11.83 -12.51 0.45
CA VAL A 64 13.24 -12.14 0.25
C VAL A 64 13.41 -11.21 -0.95
N GLU A 65 12.51 -11.30 -1.93
CA GLU A 65 12.62 -10.50 -3.14
C GLU A 65 12.29 -9.04 -2.90
N LYS A 66 13.07 -8.16 -3.55
CA LYS A 66 12.79 -6.72 -3.51
C LYS A 66 11.48 -6.44 -4.22
N GLN A 67 10.52 -5.89 -3.49
CA GLN A 67 9.27 -5.40 -4.06
C GLN A 67 9.54 -4.26 -5.05
N ALA A 68 8.85 -4.29 -6.19
CA ALA A 68 8.93 -3.24 -7.20
C ALA A 68 8.39 -1.91 -6.64
N ASP A 69 8.95 -0.81 -7.13
CA ASP A 69 8.50 0.53 -6.77
C ASP A 69 7.11 0.79 -7.37
N ILE A 70 6.31 1.60 -6.67
CA ILE A 70 4.92 1.91 -7.03
C ILE A 70 4.86 3.38 -7.45
N ASP A 71 4.14 3.60 -8.55
CA ASP A 71 3.86 4.92 -9.07
C ASP A 71 2.66 5.56 -8.39
N VAL A 72 2.86 6.77 -7.87
CA VAL A 72 1.86 7.55 -7.15
C VAL A 72 1.89 9.00 -7.64
N ILE A 73 0.72 9.62 -7.70
CA ILE A 73 0.55 11.04 -8.05
C ILE A 73 0.38 11.82 -6.75
N LEU A 74 1.20 12.85 -6.54
CA LEU A 74 1.09 13.70 -5.35
C LEU A 74 -0.13 14.63 -5.46
N THR A 75 -0.93 14.74 -4.41
CA THR A 75 -2.05 15.69 -4.32
C THR A 75 -1.61 17.00 -3.67
N SER A 76 -0.62 16.94 -2.80
CA SER A 76 -0.04 18.07 -2.08
C SER A 76 1.49 18.08 -2.22
N TYR A 77 2.11 19.23 -1.94
CA TYR A 77 3.56 19.32 -1.86
C TYR A 77 4.09 18.44 -0.72
N VAL A 78 5.10 17.64 -1.03
CA VAL A 78 5.82 16.81 -0.05
C VAL A 78 7.30 17.08 -0.16
N GLU A 79 7.90 17.46 0.97
CA GLU A 79 9.31 17.81 1.06
C GLU A 79 10.21 16.70 0.52
N GLY A 80 11.08 17.04 -0.44
CA GLY A 80 12.03 16.12 -1.04
C GLY A 80 11.47 15.15 -2.08
N LEU A 81 10.15 15.13 -2.35
CA LEU A 81 9.56 14.30 -3.40
C LEU A 81 9.10 15.11 -4.61
N GLY A 82 8.39 16.21 -4.40
CA GLY A 82 7.84 17.01 -5.50
C GLY A 82 6.62 17.85 -5.12
N ASN A 83 6.06 18.49 -6.14
CA ASN A 83 4.87 19.32 -6.06
C ASN A 83 3.59 18.51 -6.28
N ALA A 84 2.45 19.13 -5.99
CA ALA A 84 1.14 18.55 -6.31
C ALA A 84 1.01 18.36 -7.84
N GLY A 85 0.54 17.19 -8.27
CA GLY A 85 0.40 16.77 -9.67
C GLY A 85 1.54 15.88 -10.18
N ASP A 86 2.69 15.85 -9.50
CA ASP A 86 3.84 15.10 -9.97
C ASP A 86 3.64 13.58 -9.80
N LYS A 87 4.04 12.82 -10.85
CA LYS A 87 4.10 11.36 -10.82
C LYS A 87 5.46 10.92 -10.28
N VAL A 88 5.46 10.25 -9.12
CA VAL A 88 6.68 9.81 -8.42
C VAL A 88 6.65 8.29 -8.23
N SER A 89 7.80 7.64 -8.46
CA SER A 89 7.99 6.20 -8.20
C SER A 89 8.75 6.00 -6.90
N VAL A 90 8.13 5.29 -5.93
CA VAL A 90 8.66 5.10 -4.57
C VAL A 90 8.46 3.68 -4.06
N ARG A 91 9.23 3.28 -3.05
CA ARG A 91 9.07 1.97 -2.40
C ARG A 91 7.65 1.79 -1.82
N PRO A 92 7.02 0.61 -1.94
CA PRO A 92 5.64 0.38 -1.48
C PRO A 92 5.39 0.73 -0.02
N THR A 93 6.32 0.36 0.87
CA THR A 93 6.20 0.64 2.31
C THR A 93 6.19 2.14 2.61
N PHE A 94 6.99 2.91 1.88
CA PHE A 94 7.04 4.36 2.03
C PHE A 94 5.79 5.00 1.42
N ALA A 95 5.40 4.58 0.21
CA ALA A 95 4.18 5.03 -0.47
C ALA A 95 2.95 4.85 0.42
N TYR A 96 2.75 3.66 0.98
CA TYR A 96 1.59 3.36 1.80
C TYR A 96 1.57 4.16 3.10
N ASN A 97 2.64 4.08 3.90
CA ASN A 97 2.66 4.65 5.24
C ASN A 97 2.74 6.19 5.24
N LYS A 98 3.47 6.78 4.29
CA LYS A 98 3.78 8.21 4.28
C LYS A 98 2.96 9.02 3.30
N LEU A 99 2.43 8.42 2.22
CA LEU A 99 1.73 9.16 1.18
C LEU A 99 0.25 8.79 1.09
N LEU A 100 -0.06 7.51 0.90
CA LEU A 100 -1.43 7.03 0.65
C LEU A 100 -2.29 7.08 1.91
N LEU A 101 -1.78 6.59 3.05
CA LEU A 101 -2.52 6.57 4.31
C LEU A 101 -2.91 7.97 4.81
N PRO A 102 -2.02 8.98 4.80
CA PRO A 102 -2.41 10.35 5.14
C PRO A 102 -3.17 11.08 4.01
N GLY A 103 -3.29 10.49 2.81
CA GLY A 103 -3.99 11.09 1.68
C GLY A 103 -3.21 12.20 0.94
N LEU A 104 -1.89 12.23 1.08
CA LEU A 104 -1.01 13.18 0.38
C LEU A 104 -0.81 12.81 -1.10
N ALA A 105 -1.14 11.57 -1.47
CA ALA A 105 -0.95 11.07 -2.83
C ALA A 105 -2.02 10.03 -3.19
N VAL A 106 -2.20 9.78 -4.48
CA VAL A 106 -3.19 8.87 -5.06
C VAL A 106 -2.52 7.94 -6.07
N TYR A 107 -2.97 6.69 -6.16
CA TYR A 107 -2.46 5.74 -7.16
C TYR A 107 -2.51 6.30 -8.58
N ALA A 108 -1.47 6.02 -9.36
CA ALA A 108 -1.39 6.37 -10.78
C ALA A 108 -2.23 5.44 -11.67
N SER A 109 -3.55 5.36 -11.43
CA SER A 109 -4.50 4.74 -12.36
C SER A 109 -4.72 5.67 -13.58
N PRO A 110 -5.11 5.14 -14.75
CA PRO A 110 -5.32 5.97 -15.94
C PRO A 110 -6.36 7.09 -15.69
N GLU A 111 -7.44 6.77 -14.97
CA GLU A 111 -8.47 7.74 -14.58
C GLU A 111 -7.91 8.87 -13.68
N ASN A 112 -7.01 8.53 -12.75
CA ASN A 112 -6.41 9.52 -11.86
C ASN A 112 -5.36 10.37 -12.59
N VAL A 113 -4.61 9.80 -13.53
CA VAL A 113 -3.67 10.55 -14.36
C VAL A 113 -4.41 11.64 -15.13
N GLU A 114 -5.55 11.33 -15.74
CA GLU A 114 -6.38 12.32 -16.44
C GLU A 114 -6.91 13.38 -15.48
N LYS A 115 -7.45 12.96 -14.33
CA LYS A 115 -8.01 13.87 -13.32
C LYS A 115 -6.99 14.88 -12.78
N TYR A 116 -5.76 14.42 -12.53
CA TYR A 116 -4.71 15.21 -11.88
C TYR A 116 -3.76 15.89 -12.88
N SER A 117 -3.88 15.61 -14.18
CA SER A 117 -3.12 16.28 -15.25
C SER A 117 -3.19 17.81 -15.18
N ASN A 118 -4.37 18.35 -14.83
CA ASN A 118 -4.60 19.79 -14.74
C ASN A 118 -3.88 20.46 -13.56
N LEU A 119 -3.64 19.75 -12.45
CA LEU A 119 -2.97 20.33 -11.27
C LEU A 119 -1.51 20.69 -11.56
N THR A 120 -0.87 19.98 -12.48
CA THR A 120 0.51 20.25 -12.90
C THR A 120 0.67 21.70 -13.41
N ASN A 121 -0.38 22.27 -14.01
CA ASN A 121 -0.36 23.63 -14.57
C ASN A 121 -0.58 24.73 -13.51
N ASP A 122 -1.14 24.38 -12.35
CA ASP A 122 -1.36 25.32 -11.22
C ASP A 122 -0.12 25.47 -10.31
N SER A 123 0.96 24.76 -10.63
CA SER A 123 2.22 24.66 -9.86
C SER A 123 2.95 25.99 -9.63
N GLU A 124 2.54 27.09 -10.29
CA GLU A 124 3.07 28.43 -10.05
C GLU A 124 2.62 29.03 -8.70
N LYS A 125 1.56 28.50 -8.06
CA LYS A 125 1.08 28.99 -6.76
C LYS A 125 1.40 28.00 -5.63
N ILE A 126 2.63 28.06 -5.12
CA ILE A 126 3.02 27.33 -3.91
C ILE A 126 2.06 27.71 -2.76
N ARG A 127 1.16 26.80 -2.37
CA ARG A 127 0.23 27.00 -1.25
C ARG A 127 0.93 26.62 0.05
N TYR A 128 1.47 27.63 0.73
CA TYR A 128 2.00 27.50 2.08
C TYR A 128 0.87 27.23 3.10
N SER A 129 1.17 26.50 4.18
CA SER A 129 0.21 26.21 5.27
C SER A 129 -0.29 27.49 5.97
N SER A 130 0.48 28.57 5.89
CA SER A 130 0.11 29.89 6.35
C SER A 130 0.49 30.95 5.31
N LYS A 131 -0.26 32.06 5.28
CA LYS A 131 0.02 33.19 4.38
C LYS A 131 1.44 33.74 4.53
N ASN A 132 2.05 33.59 5.71
CA ASN A 132 3.37 34.12 6.04
C ASN A 132 4.52 33.11 5.95
N ALA A 133 4.26 31.82 5.68
CA ALA A 133 5.31 30.80 5.72
C ALA A 133 6.44 31.06 4.72
N PHE A 134 6.12 31.64 3.56
CA PHE A 134 7.12 32.06 2.57
C PHE A 134 8.15 33.04 3.13
N TYR A 135 7.68 34.08 3.84
CA TYR A 135 8.56 35.09 4.44
C TYR A 135 9.43 34.49 5.54
N HIS A 136 8.87 33.63 6.39
CA HIS A 136 9.64 32.95 7.44
C HIS A 136 10.76 32.07 6.89
N ASN A 137 10.48 31.25 5.86
CA ASN A 137 11.49 30.42 5.22
C ASN A 137 12.60 31.25 4.57
N LYS A 138 12.24 32.38 3.94
CA LYS A 138 13.21 33.31 3.34
C LYS A 138 14.10 33.96 4.40
N HIS A 139 13.53 34.39 5.53
CA HIS A 139 14.28 34.98 6.64
C HIS A 139 15.19 33.98 7.36
N LEU A 140 14.70 32.77 7.64
CA LEU A 140 15.49 31.71 8.28
C LEU A 140 16.63 31.23 7.38
N CYS A 141 16.40 31.10 6.07
CA CYS A 141 17.43 30.74 5.11
C CYS A 141 18.51 31.83 5.00
N ALA A 142 18.12 33.12 5.00
CA ALA A 142 19.05 34.24 4.99
C ALA A 142 19.89 34.33 6.29
N LEU A 143 19.29 34.04 7.45
CA LEU A 143 20.00 34.00 8.73
C LEU A 143 20.99 32.83 8.82
N CYS A 144 20.64 31.67 8.25
CA CYS A 144 21.53 30.52 8.17
C CYS A 144 22.76 30.80 7.26
N GLY A 145 22.56 31.49 6.14
CA GLY A 145 23.66 31.93 5.26
C GLY A 145 24.56 32.99 5.91
N ALA A 146 24.01 33.90 6.71
CA ALA A 146 24.78 34.91 7.43
C ALA A 146 25.62 34.33 8.58
N LEU A 147 25.16 33.25 9.22
CA LEU A 147 25.91 32.53 10.25
C LEU A 147 27.10 31.73 9.68
N HIS A 148 27.07 31.36 8.40
CA HIS A 148 28.14 30.57 7.78
C HIS A 148 29.29 31.42 7.18
N LEU A 149 29.08 32.74 7.04
CA LEU A 149 30.08 33.72 6.56
C LEU A 149 30.62 34.62 7.69
N GLY A 150 30.26 34.34 8.94
CA GLY A 150 30.70 35.05 10.13
C GLY A 150 31.66 34.23 10.99
N LEU A 151 32.78 33.79 10.41
CA LEU A 151 34.00 33.34 11.08
C LEU A 151 35.19 33.60 10.14
#